data_AF-A0A239EDK3-F1
#
_entry.id   AF-A0A239EDK3-F1
#
_cell.length_a   1.000
_cell.length_b   1.000
_cell.length_c   1.000
_cell.angle_alpha   90.00
_cell.angle_beta   90.00
_cell.angle_gamma   90.00
#
_symmetry.space_group_name_H-M   'P 1'
#
loop_
_entity.id
_entity.type
_entity.pdbx_description
1 polymer ?
#
loop_
_entity_poly.entity_id
_entity_poly.type
_entity_poly.pdbx_seq_one_letter_code
_entity_poly.pdbx_strand_id
1 'polypeptide(L)' 'MADHNSAERIAQLVSQAMVTAGKSKTWLAEQTGIPYSTLGRKLRGVSEFNYSETFRIAEALGVHPADLIPSEFKKAVA' A
#
# COMPACT_ATOMS: atom_id res chain seq x y z
N MET A 1 9.64 -10.49 19.29
CA MET A 1 8.59 -9.82 18.50
C MET A 1 9.28 -9.30 17.25
N ALA A 2 8.93 -9.81 16.07
CA ALA A 2 9.57 -9.35 14.83
C ALA A 2 9.29 -7.86 14.65
N ASP A 3 10.35 -7.07 14.59
CA ASP A 3 10.31 -5.64 14.36
C ASP A 3 9.88 -5.42 12.91
N HIS A 4 8.56 -5.38 12.67
CA HIS A 4 8.02 -5.18 11.33
C HIS A 4 8.34 -3.75 10.91
N ASN A 5 9.23 -3.60 9.93
CA ASN A 5 9.55 -2.31 9.35
C ASN A 5 8.26 -1.68 8.78
N SER A 6 8.11 -0.36 8.90
CA SER A 6 6.98 0.42 8.35
C SER A 6 6.59 0.03 6.92
N ALA A 7 7.58 -0.33 6.09
CA ALA A 7 7.40 -0.85 4.74
C ALA A 7 6.49 -2.10 4.68
N GLU A 8 6.69 -3.06 5.58
CA GLU A 8 5.90 -4.30 5.63
C GLU A 8 4.46 -4.03 6.04
N ARG A 9 4.24 -3.12 7.00
CA ARG A 9 2.90 -2.77 7.48
C ARG A 9 2.07 -2.07 6.40
N ILE A 10 2.68 -1.11 5.70
CA ILE A 10 2.04 -0.45 4.55
C ILE A 10 1.76 -1.48 3.44
N ALA A 11 2.72 -2.37 3.16
CA ALA A 11 2.53 -3.43 2.17
C ALA A 11 1.36 -4.37 2.50
N GLN A 12 1.18 -4.71 3.77
CA GLN A 12 0.03 -5.49 4.25
C GLN A 12 -1.28 -4.73 4.05
N LEU A 13 -1.35 -3.44 4.40
CA LEU A 13 -2.54 -2.61 4.19
C LEU A 13 -2.92 -2.52 2.70
N VAL A 14 -1.93 -2.29 1.83
CA VAL A 14 -2.15 -2.27 0.37
C VAL A 14 -2.64 -3.63 -0.12
N SER A 15 -1.99 -4.72 0.32
CA SER A 15 -2.39 -6.09 -0.08
C SER A 15 -3.82 -6.40 0.36
N GLN A 16 -4.21 -5.99 1.56
CA GLN A 16 -5.56 -6.17 2.08
C GLN A 16 -6.58 -5.36 1.27
N ALA A 17 -6.28 -4.09 0.96
CA ALA A 17 -7.14 -3.25 0.13
C ALA A 17 -7.31 -3.81 -1.29
N MET A 18 -6.26 -4.38 -1.89
CA MET A 18 -6.34 -5.07 -3.17
C MET A 18 -7.29 -6.28 -3.12
N VAL A 19 -7.18 -7.11 -2.07
CA VAL A 19 -8.06 -8.27 -1.87
C VAL A 19 -9.52 -7.82 -1.73
N THR A 20 -9.78 -6.81 -0.90
CA THR A 20 -11.13 -6.26 -0.70
C THR A 20 -11.71 -5.68 -2.00
N ALA A 21 -10.90 -5.02 -2.82
CA ALA A 21 -11.31 -4.47 -4.10
C ALA A 21 -11.36 -5.51 -5.25
N GLY A 22 -10.96 -6.76 -5.00
CA GLY A 22 -10.89 -7.81 -6.01
C GLY A 22 -9.90 -7.51 -7.14
N LYS A 23 -8.81 -6.80 -6.84
CA LYS A 23 -7.83 -6.35 -7.83
C LYS A 23 -6.55 -7.17 -7.79
N SER A 24 -6.05 -7.52 -8.97
CA SER A 24 -4.79 -8.25 -9.10
C SER A 24 -3.59 -7.30 -9.01
N LYS A 25 -2.42 -7.86 -8.71
CA LYS A 25 -1.15 -7.11 -8.72
C LYS A 25 -0.80 -6.55 -10.11
N THR A 26 -1.12 -7.30 -11.17
CA THR A 26 -0.90 -6.84 -12.55
C THR A 26 -1.76 -5.62 -12.84
N TRP A 27 -3.05 -5.68 -12.47
CA TRP A 27 -3.97 -4.57 -12.62
C TRP A 27 -3.48 -3.32 -11.86
N LEU A 28 -3.06 -3.48 -10.59
CA LEU A 28 -2.59 -2.35 -9.80
C LEU A 28 -1.31 -1.73 -10.38
N ALA A 29 -0.38 -2.54 -10.91
CA ALA A 29 0.82 -2.05 -11.57
C ALA A 29 0.49 -1.15 -12.77
N GLU A 30 -0.46 -1.57 -13.60
CA GLU A 30 -0.94 -0.80 -14.76
C GLU A 30 -1.61 0.51 -14.33
N GLN A 31 -2.51 0.48 -13.35
CA GLN A 31 -3.23 1.68 -12.91
C GLN A 31 -2.33 2.71 -12.22
N THR A 32 -1.32 2.24 -11.49
CA THR A 32 -0.46 3.12 -10.69
C THR A 32 0.79 3.57 -11.45
N GLY A 33 1.12 2.93 -12.57
CA GLY A 33 2.39 3.14 -13.27
C GLY A 33 3.62 2.62 -12.51
N ILE A 34 3.43 1.81 -11.47
CA ILE A 34 4.53 1.15 -10.74
C ILE A 34 4.89 -0.13 -11.51
N PRO A 35 6.15 -0.32 -11.93
CA PRO A 35 6.55 -1.56 -12.61
C PRO A 35 6.20 -2.81 -11.80
N TYR A 36 5.72 -3.87 -12.46
CA TYR A 36 5.22 -5.08 -11.79
C TYR A 36 6.22 -5.72 -10.81
N SER A 37 7.50 -5.78 -11.19
CA SER A 37 8.58 -6.30 -10.34
C SER A 37 8.85 -5.40 -9.13
N THR A 38 8.84 -4.07 -9.34
CA THR A 38 8.95 -3.06 -8.28
C THR A 38 7.78 -3.14 -7.31
N LEU A 39 6.54 -3.19 -7.80
CA LEU A 39 5.35 -3.38 -6.99
C LEU A 39 5.45 -4.68 -6.18
N GLY A 40 5.90 -5.77 -6.81
CA GLY A 40 6.13 -7.04 -6.12
C GLY A 40 7.14 -6.96 -4.97
N ARG A 41 8.23 -6.19 -5.12
CA ARG A 41 9.19 -5.96 -4.02
C ARG A 41 8.57 -5.13 -2.90
N LYS A 42 7.84 -4.06 -3.24
CA LYS A 42 7.17 -3.20 -2.28
C LYS A 42 6.09 -3.93 -1.48
N LEU A 43 5.27 -4.76 -2.15
CA LEU A 43 4.25 -5.60 -1.49
C LEU A 43 4.83 -6.69 -0.58
N ARG A 44 6.13 -7.02 -0.70
CA ARG A 44 6.85 -7.88 0.24
C ARG A 44 7.55 -7.11 1.36
N GLY A 45 7.40 -5.79 1.42
CA GLY A 45 8.11 -4.94 2.38
C GLY A 45 9.61 -4.77 2.12
N VAL A 46 10.13 -5.24 0.98
CA VAL A 46 11.56 -5.13 0.63
C VAL A 46 11.98 -3.68 0.37
N SER A 47 11.02 -2.84 -0.03
CA SER A 47 11.23 -1.41 -0.28
C SER A 47 9.94 -0.65 0.03
N GLU A 48 10.06 0.59 0.50
CA GLU A 48 8.93 1.42 0.90
C GLU A 48 8.11 1.92 -0.29
N PHE A 49 6.82 2.19 -0.06
CA PHE A 49 6.03 3.05 -0.94
C PHE A 49 6.28 4.51 -0.57
N ASN A 50 6.51 5.36 -1.57
CA ASN A 50 6.54 6.81 -1.34
C ASN A 50 5.13 7.39 -1.32
N TYR A 51 5.00 8.64 -0.86
CA TYR A 51 3.70 9.32 -0.75
C TYR A 51 2.91 9.32 -2.07
N SER A 52 3.54 9.68 -3.19
CA SER A 52 2.88 9.75 -4.50
C SER A 52 2.42 8.38 -5.01
N GLU A 53 3.14 7.31 -4.67
CA GLU A 53 2.70 5.93 -4.94
C GLU A 53 1.49 5.57 -4.08
N THR A 54 1.52 5.87 -2.78
CA THR A 54 0.40 5.61 -1.86
C THR A 54 -0.88 6.32 -2.31
N PHE A 55 -0.80 7.59 -2.74
CA PHE A 55 -1.95 8.33 -3.26
C PHE A 55 -2.54 7.68 -4.51
N ARG A 56 -1.71 7.33 -5.51
CA ARG A 56 -2.17 6.66 -6.72
C ARG A 56 -2.79 5.29 -6.44
N ILE A 57 -2.23 4.55 -5.49
CA ILE A 57 -2.78 3.25 -5.05
C ILE A 57 -4.15 3.46 -4.40
N ALA A 58 -4.27 4.44 -3.49
CA ALA A 58 -5.52 4.73 -2.81
C ALA A 58 -6.63 5.13 -3.80
N GLU A 59 -6.29 6.02 -4.75
CA GLU A 59 -7.19 6.43 -5.84
C GLU A 59 -7.61 5.23 -6.70
N ALA A 60 -6.66 4.41 -7.16
CA ALA A 60 -6.96 3.22 -7.96
C ALA A 60 -7.85 2.22 -7.20
N LEU A 61 -7.63 2.02 -5.90
CA LEU A 61 -8.39 1.09 -5.08
C LEU A 61 -9.70 1.67 -4.54
N GLY A 62 -9.96 2.97 -4.73
CA GLY A 62 -11.16 3.64 -4.22
C GLY A 62 -11.22 3.75 -2.70
N VAL A 63 -10.06 3.86 -2.03
CA VAL A 63 -9.95 4.02 -0.57
C VAL A 63 -9.35 5.38 -0.22
N HIS A 64 -9.53 5.83 1.02
CA HIS A 64 -8.89 7.06 1.46
C HIS A 64 -7.39 6.81 1.70
N PRO A 65 -6.46 7.72 1.33
CA PRO A 65 -5.02 7.49 1.51
C PRO A 65 -4.62 7.17 2.96
N ALA A 66 -5.32 7.75 3.93
CA ALA A 66 -5.10 7.44 5.35
C ALA A 66 -5.40 5.99 5.71
N ASP A 67 -6.22 5.27 4.94
CA ASP A 67 -6.51 3.84 5.17
C ASP A 67 -5.29 2.96 4.88
N LEU A 68 -4.35 3.45 4.06
CA LEU A 68 -3.08 2.78 3.74
C LEU A 68 -1.94 3.16 4.68
N ILE A 69 -2.22 3.96 5.71
CA ILE A 69 -1.25 4.38 6.72
C ILE A 69 -1.51 3.59 8.02
N PRO A 70 -0.48 2.97 8.62
CA PRO A 70 -0.62 2.29 9.91
C PRO A 70 -1.15 3.22 11.00
N SER A 71 -1.99 2.68 11.89
CA SER A 71 -2.71 3.43 12.92
C SER A 71 -1.80 4.23 13.85
N GLU A 72 -0.60 3.73 14.15
CA GLU A 72 0.41 4.39 14.99
C GLU A 72 0.93 5.70 14.40
N PHE A 73 0.78 5.91 13.09
CA PHE A 73 1.13 7.15 12.40
C PHE A 73 -0.08 8.07 12.19
N LYS A 74 -1.30 7.62 12.52
CA LYS A 74 -2.48 8.47 12.46
C LYS A 74 -2.53 9.32 13.72
N LYS A 75 -2.82 10.62 13.56
CA LYS A 75 -3.21 11.44 14.70
C LYS A 75 -4.54 10.92 15.25
N ALA A 76 -4.63 10.79 16.57
CA ALA A 76 -5.92 10.62 17.22
C ALA A 76 -6.77 11.86 16.89
N VAL A 77 -7.96 11.62 16.34
CA VAL A 77 -8.96 12.69 16.17
C VAL A 77 -9.62 12.86 17.53
N ALA A 78 -9.56 14.08 18.07
CA ALA A 78 -10.20 14.47 19.33
C ALA A 78 -11.72 14.63 19.16
#